data_AF-A0AAU5RQN0-F1
#
_entry.id   AF-A0AAU5RQN0-F1
#
_cell.length_a   1.000
_cell.length_b   1.000
_cell.length_c   1.000
_cell.angle_alpha   90.00
_cell.angle_beta   90.00
_cell.angle_gamma   90.00
#
_symmetry.space_group_name_H-M   'P 1'
#
loop_
_entity.id
_entity.type
_entity.pdbx_description
1 polymer ?
#
loop_
_entity_poly.entity_id
_entity_poly.type
_entity_poly.pdbx_seq_one_letter_code
_entity_poly.pdbx_strand_id
1 'polypeptide(L)'
;MASEWIAPVVTGVSGAIGVVFTWLAGAQGRAHAERLVAQSQQAEQRAYLRKERRDAYFAALRVAILDVRRLRYGQARKVRKLREVERYWTKTKRIEMSMEALIALHAFGSDDARRFATEWRVATEADDLDTMQRLVGQFRELMRLELRE
;
A
#
# COMPACT_ATOMS: atom_id res chain seq x y z
N MET A 1 11.01 24.36 74.38
CA MET A 1 9.76 24.53 73.60
C MET A 1 10.11 24.89 72.14
N ALA A 2 10.75 23.99 71.39
CA ALA A 2 11.15 24.24 70.00
C ALA A 2 10.68 23.14 69.02
N SER A 3 9.98 22.12 69.52
CA SER A 3 9.57 20.92 68.77
C SER A 3 8.13 20.97 68.24
N GLU A 4 7.31 21.96 68.61
CA GLU A 4 5.88 22.01 68.25
C GLU A 4 5.60 22.64 66.87
N TRP A 5 6.55 23.42 66.32
CA TRP A 5 6.40 24.10 65.03
C TRP A 5 7.00 23.34 63.84
N ILE A 6 7.77 22.28 64.09
CA ILE A 6 8.43 21.48 63.04
C ILE A 6 7.43 20.49 62.42
N ALA A 7 6.47 20.00 63.20
CA ALA A 7 5.49 19.01 62.75
C ALA A 7 4.61 19.47 61.57
N PRO A 8 4.04 20.70 61.53
CA PRO A 8 3.16 21.10 60.42
C PRO A 8 3.94 21.38 59.13
N VAL A 9 5.14 21.96 59.24
CA VAL A 9 5.96 22.39 58.09
C VAL A 9 6.54 21.17 57.34
N VAL A 10 6.98 20.15 58.06
CA VAL A 10 7.47 18.89 57.47
C VAL A 10 6.32 18.13 56.77
N THR A 11 5.12 18.15 57.33
CA THR A 11 3.96 17.45 56.76
C THR A 11 3.41 18.15 55.50
N GLY A 12 3.39 19.49 55.47
CA GLY A 12 2.97 20.27 54.30
C GLY A 12 3.90 20.15 53.09
N VAL A 13 5.22 20.09 53.31
CA VAL A 13 6.21 19.90 52.23
C VAL A 13 6.11 18.50 51.63
N SER A 14 5.84 17.49 52.46
CA SER A 14 5.66 16.10 52.02
C SER A 14 4.45 15.95 51.08
N GLY A 15 3.33 16.61 51.39
CA GLY A 15 2.13 16.62 50.56
C GLY A 15 2.32 17.34 49.21
N ALA A 16 3.02 18.47 49.19
CA ALA A 16 3.31 19.21 47.96
C ALA A 16 4.21 18.42 46.99
N ILE A 17 5.22 17.71 47.52
CA ILE A 17 6.08 16.84 46.72
C ILE A 17 5.28 15.69 46.10
N GLY A 18 4.38 15.05 46.86
CA GLY A 18 3.52 13.98 46.35
C GLY A 18 2.60 14.40 45.20
N VAL A 19 2.01 15.61 45.28
CA VAL A 19 1.17 16.15 44.21
C VAL A 19 1.97 16.44 42.95
N VAL A 20 3.18 17.00 43.08
CA VAL A 20 4.07 17.27 41.93
C VAL A 20 4.48 15.97 41.25
N PHE A 21 4.90 14.94 41.99
CA PHE A 21 5.25 13.64 41.40
C PHE A 21 4.06 12.96 40.71
N THR A 22 2.88 13.02 41.30
CA THR A 22 1.66 12.44 40.71
C THR A 22 1.27 13.18 39.42
N TRP A 23 1.38 14.51 39.40
CA TRP A 23 1.14 15.30 38.19
C TRP A 23 2.19 15.03 37.11
N LEU A 24 3.47 14.94 37.47
CA LEU A 24 4.56 14.66 36.52
C LEU A 24 4.44 13.25 35.93
N ALA A 25 4.07 12.26 36.75
CA ALA A 25 3.81 10.89 36.31
C ALA A 25 2.58 10.81 35.38
N GLY A 26 1.52 11.56 35.66
CA GLY A 26 0.35 11.67 34.78
C GLY A 26 0.65 12.36 33.45
N ALA A 27 1.46 13.43 33.48
CA ALA A 27 1.90 14.15 32.29
C ALA A 27 2.85 13.31 31.42
N GLN A 28 3.78 12.58 32.03
CA GLN A 28 4.64 11.62 31.33
C GLN A 28 3.85 10.46 30.74
N GLY A 29 2.85 9.93 31.46
CA GLY A 29 1.97 8.87 30.97
C GLY A 29 1.17 9.29 29.73
N ARG A 30 0.60 10.50 29.72
CA ARG A 30 -0.12 11.03 28.55
C ARG A 30 0.81 11.28 27.36
N ALA A 31 1.96 11.90 27.58
CA ALA A 31 2.93 12.14 26.51
C ALA A 31 3.48 10.82 25.92
N HIS A 32 3.60 9.76 26.72
CA HIS A 32 4.00 8.44 26.23
C HIS A 32 2.86 7.75 25.47
N ALA A 33 1.62 7.84 25.96
CA ALA A 33 0.45 7.31 25.26
C ALA A 33 0.23 8.00 23.90
N GLU A 34 0.37 9.33 23.83
CA GLU A 34 0.29 10.10 22.59
C GLU A 34 1.35 9.67 21.58
N ARG A 35 2.60 9.44 22.03
CA ARG A 35 3.67 8.92 21.16
C ARG A 35 3.37 7.51 20.65
N LEU A 36 2.87 6.62 21.51
CA LEU A 36 2.51 5.26 21.12
C LEU A 36 1.35 5.24 20.11
N VAL A 37 0.34 6.09 20.31
CA VAL A 37 -0.77 6.25 19.36
C VAL A 37 -0.28 6.84 18.04
N ALA A 38 0.59 7.85 18.06
CA ALA A 38 1.17 8.40 16.83
C ALA A 38 2.02 7.36 16.08
N GLN A 39 2.80 6.55 16.80
CA GLN A 39 3.59 5.46 16.22
C GLN A 39 2.70 4.35 15.65
N SER A 40 1.61 3.97 16.34
CA SER A 40 0.68 2.96 15.84
C SER A 40 -0.05 3.43 14.60
N GLN A 41 -0.52 4.68 14.57
CA GLN A 41 -1.16 5.29 13.40
C GLN A 41 -0.20 5.36 12.20
N GLN A 42 1.06 5.74 12.41
CA GLN A 42 2.06 5.74 11.35
C GLN A 42 2.35 4.33 10.83
N ALA A 43 2.43 3.33 11.71
CA ALA A 43 2.63 1.94 11.30
C ALA A 43 1.43 1.41 10.50
N GLU A 44 0.21 1.72 10.94
CA GLU A 44 -1.03 1.34 10.27
C GLU A 44 -1.15 1.99 8.88
N GLN A 45 -0.84 3.29 8.76
CA GLN A 45 -0.82 3.98 7.48
C GLN A 45 0.20 3.38 6.51
N ARG A 46 1.40 3.03 7.00
CA ARG A 46 2.41 2.35 6.17
C ARG A 46 1.95 0.97 5.71
N ALA A 47 1.32 0.21 6.60
CA ALA A 47 0.76 -1.11 6.26
C ALA A 47 -0.36 -1.00 5.22
N TYR A 48 -1.24 0.00 5.38
CA TYR A 48 -2.31 0.30 4.43
C TYR A 48 -1.76 0.64 3.04
N LEU A 49 -0.82 1.58 2.93
CA LEU A 49 -0.21 1.96 1.65
C LEU A 49 0.52 0.79 0.97
N ARG A 50 1.21 -0.06 1.75
CA ARG A 50 1.85 -1.27 1.22
C ARG A 50 0.83 -2.24 0.63
N LYS A 51 -0.30 -2.42 1.32
CA LYS A 51 -1.39 -3.28 0.83
C LYS A 51 -1.98 -2.72 -0.47
N GLU A 52 -2.32 -1.43 -0.51
CA GLU A 52 -2.88 -0.80 -1.70
C GLU A 52 -1.92 -0.86 -2.89
N ARG A 53 -0.61 -0.63 -2.68
CA ARG A 53 0.40 -0.81 -3.72
C ARG A 53 0.43 -2.24 -4.25
N ARG A 54 0.43 -3.21 -3.35
CA ARG A 54 0.42 -4.64 -3.72
C ARG A 54 -0.81 -4.98 -4.56
N ASP A 55 -1.98 -4.53 -4.12
CA ASP A 55 -3.24 -4.84 -4.78
C ASP A 55 -3.31 -4.13 -6.16
N ALA A 56 -2.80 -2.90 -6.28
CA ALA A 56 -2.63 -2.20 -7.55
C ALA A 56 -1.71 -2.96 -8.53
N TYR A 57 -0.58 -3.48 -8.05
CA TYR A 57 0.35 -4.24 -8.87
C TYR A 57 -0.27 -5.55 -9.37
N PHE A 58 -0.99 -6.27 -8.50
CA PHE A 58 -1.69 -7.48 -8.93
C PHE A 58 -2.81 -7.19 -9.94
N ALA A 59 -3.55 -6.09 -9.76
CA ALA A 59 -4.57 -5.67 -10.71
C ALA A 59 -3.98 -5.42 -12.10
N ALA A 60 -2.89 -4.65 -12.18
CA ALA A 60 -2.20 -4.37 -13.45
C ALA A 60 -1.61 -5.63 -14.08
N LEU A 61 -0.95 -6.48 -13.30
CA LEU A 61 -0.40 -7.75 -13.81
C LEU A 61 -1.51 -8.67 -14.36
N ARG A 62 -2.68 -8.71 -13.70
CA ARG A 62 -3.82 -9.51 -14.15
C ARG A 62 -4.33 -9.05 -15.50
N VAL A 63 -4.51 -7.74 -15.69
CA VAL A 63 -4.90 -7.15 -17.00
C VAL A 63 -3.85 -7.51 -18.05
N ALA A 64 -2.57 -7.29 -17.74
CA ALA A 64 -1.49 -7.50 -18.69
C ALA A 64 -1.40 -8.98 -19.18
N ILE A 65 -1.56 -9.94 -18.27
CA ILE A 65 -1.57 -11.37 -18.61
C ILE A 65 -2.78 -11.72 -19.49
N LEU A 66 -3.95 -11.12 -19.25
CA LEU A 66 -5.16 -11.39 -20.03
C LEU A 66 -4.98 -10.89 -21.47
N ASP A 67 -4.42 -9.70 -21.66
CA ASP A 67 -4.17 -9.13 -22.98
C ASP A 67 -3.16 -9.96 -23.77
N VAL A 68 -2.04 -10.37 -23.15
CA VAL A 68 -1.05 -11.28 -23.77
C VAL A 68 -1.70 -12.59 -24.20
N ARG A 69 -2.53 -13.20 -23.33
CA ARG A 69 -3.23 -14.45 -23.67
C ARG A 69 -4.19 -14.27 -24.83
N ARG A 70 -4.94 -13.17 -24.84
CA ARG A 70 -5.88 -12.84 -25.92
C ARG A 70 -5.14 -12.67 -27.24
N LEU A 71 -4.10 -11.84 -27.27
CA LEU A 71 -3.31 -11.59 -28.48
C LEU A 71 -2.64 -12.86 -29.00
N ARG A 72 -2.04 -13.66 -28.11
CA ARG A 72 -1.47 -14.97 -28.45
C ARG A 72 -2.49 -15.93 -29.05
N TYR A 73 -3.72 -15.97 -28.53
CA TYR A 73 -4.78 -16.80 -29.10
C TYR A 73 -5.29 -16.26 -30.45
N GLY A 74 -5.28 -14.93 -30.63
CA GLY A 74 -5.51 -14.25 -31.90
C GLY A 74 -4.54 -14.70 -32.97
N GLN A 75 -3.24 -14.51 -32.72
CA GLN A 75 -2.17 -14.89 -33.64
C GLN A 75 -2.16 -16.39 -33.96
N ALA A 76 -2.40 -17.24 -32.95
CA ALA A 76 -2.48 -18.69 -33.13
C ALA A 76 -3.83 -19.19 -33.73
N ARG A 77 -4.72 -18.29 -34.15
CA ARG A 77 -6.07 -18.59 -34.69
C ARG A 77 -6.91 -19.54 -33.82
N LYS A 78 -6.73 -19.49 -32.50
CA LYS A 78 -7.46 -20.34 -31.53
C LYS A 78 -8.85 -19.76 -31.22
N VAL A 79 -9.73 -19.70 -32.22
CA VAL A 79 -11.04 -19.05 -32.16
C VAL A 79 -11.91 -19.54 -30.99
N ARG A 80 -11.89 -20.85 -30.69
CA ARG A 80 -12.63 -21.40 -29.54
C ARG A 80 -12.13 -20.84 -28.20
N LYS A 81 -10.81 -20.70 -28.04
CA LYS A 81 -10.21 -20.15 -26.82
C LYS A 81 -10.47 -18.65 -26.68
N LEU A 82 -10.49 -17.91 -27.79
CA LEU A 82 -10.89 -16.50 -27.78
C LEU A 82 -12.35 -16.34 -27.32
N ARG A 83 -13.28 -17.14 -27.86
CA ARG A 83 -14.68 -17.13 -27.43
C ARG A 83 -14.85 -17.50 -25.96
N GLU A 84 -14.10 -18.49 -25.47
CA GLU A 84 -14.09 -18.84 -24.04
C GLU A 84 -13.62 -17.65 -23.19
N VAL A 85 -12.54 -16.96 -23.59
CA VAL A 85 -12.05 -15.77 -22.88
C VAL A 85 -13.08 -14.63 -22.92
N GLU A 86 -13.69 -14.35 -24.08
CA GLU A 86 -14.66 -13.27 -24.23
C GLU A 86 -15.98 -13.48 -23.48
N ARG A 87 -16.34 -14.74 -23.22
CA ARG A 87 -17.51 -15.07 -22.40
C ARG A 87 -17.35 -14.62 -20.95
N TYR A 88 -16.17 -14.79 -20.37
CA TYR A 88 -15.89 -14.42 -18.98
C TYR A 88 -15.33 -12.98 -18.85
N TRP A 89 -14.56 -12.55 -19.84
CA TRP A 89 -13.98 -11.21 -19.94
C TRP A 89 -14.48 -10.51 -21.19
N THR A 90 -15.70 -9.96 -21.08
CA THR A 90 -16.30 -9.14 -22.12
C THR A 90 -15.44 -7.90 -22.40
N LYS A 91 -15.62 -7.29 -23.57
CA LYS A 91 -14.90 -6.05 -23.92
C LYS A 91 -15.07 -4.97 -22.84
N THR A 92 -16.30 -4.75 -22.38
CA THR A 92 -16.61 -3.78 -21.32
C THR A 92 -15.85 -4.11 -20.04
N LYS A 93 -15.90 -5.37 -19.58
CA LYS A 93 -15.23 -5.75 -18.33
C LYS A 93 -13.71 -5.59 -18.39
N ARG A 94 -13.13 -5.85 -19.56
CA ARG A 94 -11.68 -5.62 -19.77
C ARG A 94 -11.32 -4.14 -19.69
N ILE A 95 -12.12 -3.26 -20.28
CA ILE A 95 -11.90 -1.82 -20.23
C ILE A 95 -12.00 -1.32 -18.78
N GLU A 96 -13.04 -1.73 -18.05
CA GLU A 96 -13.19 -1.40 -16.62
C GLU A 96 -11.96 -1.85 -15.81
N MET A 97 -11.58 -3.12 -15.91
CA MET A 97 -10.43 -3.66 -15.18
C MET A 97 -9.13 -2.95 -15.55
N SER A 98 -8.94 -2.62 -16.83
CA SER A 98 -7.76 -1.88 -17.29
C SER A 98 -7.74 -0.46 -16.71
N MET A 99 -8.89 0.22 -16.66
CA MET A 99 -9.00 1.56 -16.11
C MET A 99 -8.75 1.55 -14.59
N GLU A 100 -9.38 0.63 -13.86
CA GLU A 100 -9.18 0.45 -12.41
C GLU A 100 -7.70 0.16 -12.10
N ALA A 101 -7.08 -0.74 -12.85
CA ALA A 101 -5.67 -1.07 -12.68
C ALA A 101 -4.76 0.13 -12.93
N LEU A 102 -5.00 0.90 -14.00
CA LEU A 102 -4.22 2.11 -14.31
C LEU A 102 -4.37 3.17 -13.21
N ILE A 103 -5.60 3.43 -12.76
CA ILE A 103 -5.87 4.39 -11.68
C ILE A 103 -5.14 3.99 -10.40
N ALA A 104 -5.28 2.72 -9.99
CA ALA A 104 -4.62 2.20 -8.79
C ALA A 104 -3.09 2.29 -8.89
N LEU A 105 -2.54 1.98 -10.06
CA LEU A 105 -1.10 2.03 -10.28
C LEU A 105 -0.55 3.46 -10.33
N HIS A 106 -1.33 4.42 -10.85
CA HIS A 106 -1.00 5.83 -10.76
C HIS A 106 -1.03 6.35 -9.32
N ALA A 107 -2.02 5.93 -8.54
CA ALA A 107 -2.20 6.37 -7.16
C ALA A 107 -1.17 5.78 -6.19
N PHE A 108 -0.86 4.49 -6.32
CA PHE A 108 -0.08 3.75 -5.31
C PHE A 108 1.25 3.17 -5.82
N GLY A 109 1.44 3.11 -7.13
CA GLY A 109 2.62 2.54 -7.74
C GLY A 109 3.86 3.44 -7.67
N SER A 110 5.02 2.81 -7.83
CA SER A 110 6.29 3.49 -8.07
C SER A 110 6.34 4.14 -9.44
N ASP A 111 7.35 4.97 -9.69
CA ASP A 111 7.58 5.56 -11.01
C ASP A 111 7.86 4.51 -12.08
N ASP A 112 8.58 3.43 -11.73
CA ASP A 112 8.85 2.33 -12.66
C ASP A 112 7.57 1.55 -12.98
N ALA A 113 6.65 1.38 -12.02
CA ALA A 113 5.33 0.83 -12.30
C ALA A 113 4.56 1.73 -13.27
N ARG A 114 4.51 3.06 -13.03
CA ARG A 114 3.86 4.01 -13.95
C ARG A 114 4.48 4.00 -15.35
N ARG A 115 5.79 3.80 -15.45
CA ARG A 115 6.49 3.62 -16.73
C ARG A 115 6.04 2.34 -17.43
N PHE A 116 5.95 1.21 -16.70
CA PHE A 116 5.38 -0.03 -17.23
C PHE A 116 3.99 0.19 -17.82
N ALA A 117 3.08 0.90 -17.13
CA ALA A 117 1.75 1.18 -17.67
C ALA A 117 1.76 1.98 -18.97
N THR A 118 2.68 2.93 -19.10
CA THR A 118 2.85 3.74 -20.31
C THR A 118 3.35 2.87 -21.47
N GLU A 119 4.41 2.11 -21.24
CA GLU A 119 4.99 1.19 -22.23
C GLU A 119 4.01 0.08 -22.61
N TRP A 120 3.23 -0.41 -21.64
CA TRP A 120 2.17 -1.39 -21.85
C TRP A 120 1.14 -0.89 -22.86
N ARG A 121 0.65 0.33 -22.68
CA ARG A 121 -0.34 0.93 -23.59
C ARG A 121 0.18 0.99 -25.01
N VAL A 122 1.42 1.47 -25.20
CA VAL A 122 2.05 1.55 -26.52
C VAL A 122 2.18 0.16 -27.16
N ALA A 123 2.61 -0.85 -26.39
CA ALA A 123 2.74 -2.21 -26.88
C ALA A 123 1.38 -2.84 -27.24
N THR A 124 0.32 -2.56 -26.47
CA THR A 124 -1.04 -3.03 -26.77
C THR A 124 -1.63 -2.36 -28.02
N GLU A 125 -1.37 -1.09 -28.26
CA GLU A 125 -1.83 -0.37 -29.45
C GLU A 125 -1.14 -0.90 -30.72
N ALA A 126 0.12 -1.33 -30.59
CA ALA A 126 0.91 -1.91 -31.67
C ALA A 126 0.67 -3.42 -31.89
N ASP A 127 -0.12 -4.08 -31.03
CA ASP A 127 -0.25 -5.55 -30.98
C ASP A 127 1.12 -6.28 -30.93
N ASP A 128 2.12 -5.67 -30.27
CA ASP A 128 3.48 -6.21 -30.15
C ASP A 128 3.56 -7.23 -29.01
N LEU A 129 3.23 -8.48 -29.33
CA LEU A 129 3.20 -9.58 -28.37
C LEU A 129 4.54 -9.81 -27.67
N ASP A 130 5.67 -9.65 -28.38
CA ASP A 130 7.00 -9.94 -27.83
C ASP A 130 7.39 -8.88 -26.80
N THR A 131 7.14 -7.60 -27.10
CA THR A 131 7.34 -6.52 -26.14
C THR A 131 6.39 -6.65 -24.95
N MET A 132 5.12 -6.98 -25.17
CA MET A 132 4.19 -7.23 -24.06
C MET A 132 4.67 -8.36 -23.13
N GLN A 133 5.16 -9.48 -23.68
CA GLN A 133 5.70 -10.56 -22.85
C GLN A 133 6.91 -10.13 -22.03
N ARG A 134 7.82 -9.35 -22.64
CA ARG A 134 8.99 -8.79 -21.97
C ARG A 134 8.60 -7.86 -20.82
N LEU A 135 7.66 -6.96 -21.06
CA LEU A 135 7.13 -6.02 -20.07
C LEU A 135 6.47 -6.76 -18.89
N VAL A 136 5.69 -7.82 -19.13
CA VAL A 136 5.14 -8.65 -18.04
C VAL A 136 6.26 -9.28 -17.20
N GLY A 137 7.34 -9.74 -17.85
CA GLY A 137 8.51 -10.28 -17.15
C GLY A 137 9.17 -9.24 -16.25
N GLN A 138 9.48 -8.07 -16.81
CA GLN A 138 10.09 -6.95 -16.08
C GLN A 138 9.21 -6.48 -14.91
N PHE A 139 7.90 -6.35 -15.13
CA PHE A 139 6.98 -5.93 -14.09
C PHE A 139 6.87 -6.95 -12.96
N ARG A 140 6.94 -8.26 -13.25
CA ARG A 140 6.99 -9.29 -12.20
C ARG A 140 8.26 -9.19 -11.36
N GLU A 141 9.41 -8.92 -11.96
CA GLU A 141 10.64 -8.71 -11.20
C GLU A 141 10.56 -7.42 -10.37
N LEU A 142 10.03 -6.33 -10.92
CA LEU A 142 9.76 -5.10 -10.17
C LEU A 142 8.88 -5.36 -8.94
N MET A 143 7.76 -6.06 -9.13
CA MET A 143 6.87 -6.45 -8.03
C MET A 143 7.61 -7.28 -6.97
N ARG A 144 8.49 -8.20 -7.36
CA ARG A 144 9.25 -9.02 -6.41
C ARG A 144 10.27 -8.21 -5.62
N LEU A 145 10.91 -7.22 -6.25
CA LEU A 145 11.85 -6.34 -5.57
C LEU A 145 11.11 -5.44 -4.58
N GLU A 146 10.07 -4.75 -5.03
CA GLU A 146 9.38 -3.75 -4.21
C GLU A 146 8.46 -4.33 -3.12
N LEU A 147 7.94 -5.55 -3.30
CA LEU A 147 7.05 -6.18 -2.30
C LEU A 147 7.80 -7.06 -1.28
N ARG A 148 9.13 -7.22 -1.42
CA ARG A 148 9.98 -7.90 -0.43
C ARG A 148 10.48 -6.95 0.66
N GLU A 149 10.42 -5.63 0.45
CA GLU A 149 10.80 -4.56 1.39
C GLU A 149 9.65 -4.12 2.32
#